data_AF-A0A6I4Q753-F1
#
_entry.id   AF-A0A6I4Q753-F1
#
_cell.length_a   1.000
_cell.length_b   1.000
_cell.length_c   1.000
_cell.angle_alpha   90.00
_cell.angle_beta   90.00
_cell.angle_gamma   90.00
#
_symmetry.space_group_name_H-M   'P 1'
#
loop_
_entity.id
_entity.type
_entity.pdbx_description
1 polymer ?
#
loop_
_entity_poly.entity_id
_entity_poly.type
_entity_poly.pdbx_seq_one_letter_code
_entity_poly.pdbx_strand_id
1 'polypeptide(L)'
;MPPDYRGQVSYKDGVEVPHGTKGSVRPDFCNGTTCSIEVKNYDISKYADNLINNISKQALERQKHLPNGMRQKVVIDVRGQHLSKLQEFKIMRGIVRKSNGIIKREHITFKRK
;
A
#
# COMPACT_ATOMS: atom_id res chain seq x y z
N MET A 1 -0.33 17.84 13.40
CA MET A 1 0.05 17.14 12.14
C MET A 1 0.90 18.10 11.33
N PRO A 2 1.86 17.62 10.52
CA PRO A 2 2.53 18.49 9.56
C PRO A 2 1.49 19.11 8.61
N PRO A 3 1.71 20.34 8.12
CA PRO A 3 0.71 21.14 7.41
C PRO A 3 0.20 20.53 6.08
N ASP A 4 0.88 19.52 5.54
CA ASP A 4 0.56 18.93 4.23
C ASP A 4 -0.35 17.68 4.29
N TYR A 5 -0.87 17.32 5.47
CA TYR A 5 -1.71 16.14 5.64
C TYR A 5 -3.19 16.50 5.58
N ARG A 6 -3.85 16.11 4.49
CA ARG A 6 -5.31 16.11 4.39
C ARG A 6 -5.88 14.89 5.13
N GLY A 7 -7.06 15.04 5.72
CA GLY A 7 -7.82 13.89 6.23
C GLY A 7 -8.08 12.85 5.13
N GLN A 8 -8.51 11.64 5.51
CA GLN A 8 -8.79 10.59 4.53
C GLN A 8 -9.80 11.06 3.46
N VAL A 9 -9.42 10.91 2.19
CA VAL A 9 -10.22 11.28 1.02
C VAL A 9 -10.60 10.01 0.25
N SER A 10 -11.82 9.97 -0.28
CA SER A 10 -12.26 8.89 -1.17
C SER A 10 -12.05 9.31 -2.62
N TYR A 11 -11.64 8.38 -3.47
CA TYR A 11 -11.46 8.60 -4.90
C TYR A 11 -12.27 7.61 -5.72
N LYS A 12 -12.84 8.08 -6.81
CA LYS A 12 -13.47 7.26 -7.84
C LYS A 12 -13.07 7.80 -9.20
N ASP A 13 -12.53 6.91 -10.02
CA ASP A 13 -12.16 7.17 -11.41
C ASP A 13 -11.27 8.42 -11.60
N GLY A 14 -10.35 8.63 -10.64
CA GLY A 14 -9.39 9.73 -10.64
C GLY A 14 -9.89 11.01 -9.97
N VAL A 15 -11.13 11.04 -9.47
CA VAL A 15 -11.75 12.23 -8.88
C VAL A 15 -12.05 12.02 -7.40
N GLU A 16 -11.87 13.07 -6.59
CA GLU A 16 -12.29 13.06 -5.19
C GLU A 16 -13.81 12.97 -5.07
N VAL A 17 -14.30 12.08 -4.21
CA VAL A 17 -15.73 11.86 -3.99
C VAL A 17 -16.07 11.81 -2.50
N PRO A 18 -17.34 12.02 -2.11
CA PRO A 18 -17.78 11.88 -0.72
C PRO A 18 -17.47 10.51 -0.11
N HIS A 19 -17.40 10.47 1.23
CA HIS A 19 -17.25 9.22 1.96
C HIS A 19 -18.44 8.28 1.70
N GLY A 20 -18.17 6.98 1.53
CA GLY A 20 -19.20 5.96 1.28
C GLY A 20 -19.69 5.88 -0.16
N THR A 21 -19.16 6.67 -1.11
CA THR A 21 -19.49 6.52 -2.53
C THR A 21 -19.18 5.11 -3.02
N LYS A 22 -20.20 4.41 -3.53
CA LYS A 22 -20.08 3.01 -4.00
C LYS A 22 -19.03 2.89 -5.11
N GLY A 23 -18.08 1.96 -4.90
CA GLY A 23 -16.97 1.70 -5.82
C GLY A 23 -15.82 2.70 -5.71
N SER A 24 -15.83 3.59 -4.71
CA SER A 24 -14.67 4.44 -4.41
C SER A 24 -13.62 3.68 -3.60
N VAL A 25 -12.36 4.14 -3.69
CA VAL A 25 -11.28 3.72 -2.80
C VAL A 25 -10.97 4.82 -1.82
N ARG A 26 -10.72 4.46 -0.56
CA ARG A 26 -10.35 5.40 0.50
C ARG A 26 -9.01 5.00 1.11
N PRO A 27 -7.90 5.57 0.62
CA PRO A 27 -6.59 5.39 1.24
C PRO A 27 -6.55 5.90 2.68
N ASP A 28 -5.80 5.20 3.55
CA ASP A 28 -5.64 5.60 4.96
C ASP A 28 -4.93 6.95 5.14
N PHE A 29 -4.00 7.27 4.23
CA PHE A 29 -3.21 8.49 4.24
C PHE A 29 -2.99 9.01 2.82
N CYS A 30 -3.16 10.32 2.63
CA CYS A 30 -2.83 11.03 1.39
C CYS A 30 -2.11 12.35 1.70
N ASN A 31 -1.02 12.67 0.98
CA ASN A 31 -0.30 13.94 1.10
C ASN A 31 -0.09 14.63 -0.27
N GLY A 32 -1.16 14.73 -1.05
CA GLY A 32 -1.16 15.38 -2.37
C GLY A 32 -0.53 14.56 -3.49
N THR A 33 0.64 13.93 -3.27
CA THR A 33 1.35 13.13 -4.30
C THR A 33 1.51 11.66 -3.94
N THR A 34 1.39 11.31 -2.66
CA THR A 34 1.34 9.93 -2.18
C THR A 34 -0.02 9.69 -1.56
N CYS A 35 -0.72 8.66 -2.01
CA CYS A 35 -1.94 8.16 -1.43
C CYS A 35 -1.77 6.68 -1.12
N SER A 36 -2.25 6.26 0.06
CA SER A 36 -2.10 4.92 0.62
C SER A 36 -0.72 4.70 1.24
N ILE A 37 -0.55 5.09 2.50
CA ILE A 37 0.47 4.47 3.37
C ILE A 37 -0.28 3.41 4.18
N GLU A 38 -0.23 2.17 3.73
CA GLU A 38 -0.94 1.08 4.40
C GLU A 38 0.03 0.31 5.30
N VAL A 39 -0.29 0.19 6.59
CA VAL A 39 0.48 -0.61 7.54
C VAL A 39 -0.11 -2.03 7.59
N LYS A 40 0.67 -3.03 7.19
CA LYS A 40 0.28 -4.45 7.24
C LYS A 40 1.07 -5.18 8.33
N ASN A 41 0.37 -5.81 9.26
CA ASN A 41 0.96 -6.64 10.31
C ASN A 41 0.54 -8.11 10.11
N TYR A 42 1.20 -8.80 9.19
CA TYR A 42 1.00 -10.24 8.94
C TYR A 42 2.11 -11.02 9.64
N ASP A 43 1.81 -12.24 10.11
CA ASP A 43 2.86 -13.22 10.41
C ASP A 43 3.54 -13.63 9.10
N ILE A 44 4.70 -13.05 8.83
CA ILE A 44 5.45 -13.24 7.58
C ILE A 44 6.05 -14.64 7.44
N SER A 45 6.16 -15.38 8.55
CA SER A 45 6.66 -16.75 8.53
C SER A 45 5.64 -17.71 7.92
N LYS A 46 4.34 -17.43 8.11
CA LYS A 46 3.23 -18.27 7.64
C LYS A 46 2.50 -17.70 6.43
N TYR A 47 2.36 -16.38 6.35
CA TYR A 47 1.39 -15.74 5.46
C TYR A 47 1.99 -14.73 4.49
N ALA A 48 3.29 -14.86 4.17
CA ALA A 48 3.97 -13.97 3.21
C ALA A 48 3.26 -13.92 1.85
N ASP A 49 2.82 -15.06 1.30
CA ASP A 49 2.16 -15.08 -0.01
C ASP A 49 0.77 -14.43 0.02
N ASN A 50 0.03 -14.57 1.11
CA ASN A 50 -1.25 -13.89 1.34
C ASN A 50 -1.06 -12.37 1.47
N LEU A 51 -0.04 -11.94 2.21
CA LEU A 51 0.37 -10.54 2.33
C LEU A 51 0.66 -9.94 0.94
N ILE A 52 1.48 -10.63 0.14
CA ILE A 52 1.83 -10.21 -1.23
C ILE A 52 0.57 -10.09 -2.10
N ASN A 53 -0.31 -11.10 -2.08
CA ASN A 53 -1.54 -11.11 -2.87
C ASN A 53 -2.47 -9.95 -2.49
N ASN A 54 -2.69 -9.74 -1.20
CA ASN A 54 -3.61 -8.72 -0.71
C ASN A 54 -3.11 -7.31 -1.01
N ILE A 55 -1.82 -7.04 -0.80
CA ILE A 55 -1.21 -5.76 -1.17
C ILE A 55 -1.34 -5.52 -2.68
N SER A 56 -1.00 -6.53 -3.49
CA SER A 56 -0.99 -6.39 -4.95
C SER A 56 -2.39 -6.17 -5.52
N LYS A 57 -3.39 -6.92 -5.04
CA LYS A 57 -4.79 -6.75 -5.45
C LYS A 57 -5.30 -5.36 -5.08
N GLN A 58 -5.02 -4.90 -3.86
CA GLN A 58 -5.40 -3.54 -3.46
C GLN A 58 -4.74 -2.47 -4.31
N ALA A 59 -3.45 -2.64 -4.65
CA ALA A 59 -2.72 -1.69 -5.49
C ALA A 59 -3.36 -1.55 -6.88
N LEU A 60 -3.72 -2.69 -7.49
CA LEU A 60 -4.39 -2.75 -8.79
C LEU A 60 -5.78 -2.08 -8.76
N GLU A 61 -6.59 -2.36 -7.73
CA GLU A 61 -7.91 -1.74 -7.59
C GLU A 61 -7.79 -0.22 -7.36
N ARG A 62 -6.89 0.21 -6.49
CA ARG A 62 -6.66 1.64 -6.23
C ARG A 62 -6.17 2.37 -7.47
N GLN A 63 -5.31 1.76 -8.28
CA GLN A 63 -4.81 2.39 -9.51
C GLN A 63 -5.92 2.75 -10.50
N LYS A 64 -7.06 2.06 -10.47
CA LYS A 64 -8.22 2.38 -11.32
C LYS A 64 -8.92 3.67 -10.90
N HIS A 65 -8.84 4.01 -9.62
CA HIS A 65 -9.65 5.07 -9.03
C HIS A 65 -8.84 6.25 -8.49
N LEU A 66 -7.54 6.06 -8.23
CA LEU A 66 -6.65 7.14 -7.82
C LEU A 66 -6.33 8.07 -9.00
N PRO A 67 -6.13 9.37 -8.74
CA PRO A 67 -5.61 10.30 -9.73
C PRO A 67 -4.29 9.80 -10.36
N ASN A 68 -4.10 10.08 -11.66
CA ASN A 68 -2.86 9.73 -12.35
C ASN A 68 -1.64 10.35 -11.66
N GLY A 69 -0.56 9.58 -11.55
CA GLY A 69 0.68 10.01 -10.90
C GLY A 69 0.70 9.86 -9.38
N MET A 70 -0.42 9.49 -8.73
CA MET A 70 -0.44 9.19 -7.30
C MET A 70 0.43 7.97 -6.97
N ARG A 71 1.32 8.13 -6.01
CA ARG A 71 2.19 7.05 -5.51
C ARG A 71 1.49 6.28 -4.41
N GLN A 72 1.59 4.95 -4.46
CA GLN A 72 1.14 4.06 -3.39
C GLN A 72 2.33 3.52 -2.60
N LYS A 73 2.26 3.55 -1.26
CA LYS A 73 3.31 3.09 -0.34
C LYS A 73 2.79 2.02 0.63
N VAL A 74 3.67 1.09 0.99
CA VAL A 74 3.31 0.02 1.92
C VAL A 74 4.34 -0.03 3.03
N VAL A 75 3.85 -0.08 4.26
CA VAL A 75 4.64 -0.36 5.45
C VAL A 75 4.27 -1.75 5.93
N ILE A 76 5.23 -2.66 5.98
CA ILE A 76 5.04 -4.00 6.50
C ILE A 76 5.62 -4.02 7.90
N ASP A 77 4.75 -4.13 8.90
CA ASP A 77 5.14 -4.23 10.30
C ASP A 77 5.64 -5.65 10.58
N VAL A 78 6.92 -5.76 10.89
CA VAL A 78 7.61 -7.01 11.21
C VAL A 78 8.29 -6.92 12.58
N ARG A 79 7.88 -5.97 13.42
CA ARG A 79 8.41 -5.84 14.79
C ARG A 79 8.14 -7.13 15.57
N GLY A 80 9.17 -7.63 16.24
CA GLY A 80 9.11 -8.89 16.98
C GLY A 80 9.09 -10.16 16.11
N GLN A 81 9.15 -10.05 14.78
CA GLN A 81 9.19 -11.20 13.86
C GLN A 81 10.61 -11.41 13.32
N HIS A 82 10.96 -12.67 13.05
CA HIS A 82 12.20 -12.99 12.34
C HIS A 82 12.02 -12.83 10.82
N LEU A 83 12.63 -11.80 10.24
CA LEU A 83 12.63 -11.56 8.79
C LEU A 83 14.02 -11.83 8.21
N SER A 84 14.18 -12.95 7.51
CA SER A 84 15.39 -13.24 6.76
C SER A 84 15.52 -12.38 5.49
N LYS A 85 16.74 -12.17 4.99
CA LYS A 85 17.00 -11.44 3.73
C LYS A 85 16.27 -12.07 2.53
N LEU A 86 16.16 -13.40 2.52
CA LEU A 86 15.48 -14.13 1.44
C LEU A 86 13.96 -13.88 1.47
N GLN A 87 13.34 -13.91 2.66
CA GLN A 87 11.92 -13.59 2.82
C GLN A 87 11.64 -12.15 2.44
N GLU A 88 12.49 -11.22 2.85
CA GLU A 88 12.36 -9.79 2.50
C GLU A 88 12.40 -9.60 0.98
N PHE A 89 13.38 -10.23 0.32
CA PHE A 89 13.49 -10.21 -1.13
C PHE A 89 12.26 -10.83 -1.82
N LYS A 90 11.77 -11.98 -1.32
CA LYS A 90 10.56 -12.64 -1.83
C LYS A 90 9.35 -11.71 -1.74
N ILE A 91 9.14 -11.08 -0.59
CA ILE A 91 8.02 -10.17 -0.34
C ILE A 91 8.10 -8.96 -1.27
N MET A 92 9.25 -8.27 -1.31
CA MET A 92 9.43 -7.10 -2.20
C MET A 92 9.21 -7.46 -3.66
N ARG A 93 9.90 -8.51 -4.16
CA ARG A 93 9.79 -8.93 -5.56
C ARG A 93 8.37 -9.39 -5.89
N GLY A 94 7.72 -10.10 -4.97
CA GLY A 94 6.35 -10.57 -5.11
C GLY A 94 5.37 -9.42 -5.28
N ILE A 95 5.43 -8.41 -4.41
CA ILE A 95 4.57 -7.21 -4.47
C ILE A 95 4.80 -6.44 -5.76
N VAL A 96 6.06 -6.16 -6.12
CA VAL A 96 6.39 -5.41 -7.35
C VAL A 96 5.85 -6.14 -8.58
N ARG A 97 6.09 -7.46 -8.67
CA ARG A 97 5.64 -8.26 -9.82
C ARG A 97 4.12 -8.35 -9.90
N LYS A 98 3.43 -8.67 -8.80
CA LYS A 98 1.98 -8.90 -8.81
C LYS A 98 1.16 -7.60 -8.85
N SER A 99 1.74 -6.47 -8.46
CA SER A 99 1.14 -5.14 -8.65
C SER A 99 1.47 -4.53 -10.03
N ASN A 100 2.08 -5.28 -10.96
CA ASN A 100 2.50 -4.78 -12.27
C ASN A 100 3.38 -3.51 -12.19
N GLY A 101 4.21 -3.41 -11.14
CA GLY A 101 5.09 -2.25 -10.94
C GLY A 101 4.44 -1.00 -10.37
N ILE A 102 3.13 -1.02 -10.06
CA ILE A 102 2.43 0.10 -9.39
C ILE A 102 3.12 0.44 -8.06
N ILE A 103 3.40 -0.58 -7.26
CA ILE A 103 4.22 -0.44 -6.06
C ILE A 103 5.66 -0.78 -6.42
N LYS A 104 6.54 0.22 -6.36
CA LYS A 104 7.97 0.07 -6.59
C LYS A 104 8.70 -0.34 -5.30
N ARG A 105 9.93 -0.85 -5.43
CA ARG A 105 10.72 -1.34 -4.28
C ARG A 105 10.96 -0.25 -3.25
N GLU A 106 11.27 0.96 -3.69
CA GLU A 106 11.47 2.16 -2.88
C GLU A 106 10.22 2.64 -2.13
N HIS A 107 9.04 2.09 -2.47
CA HIS A 107 7.77 2.39 -1.81
C HIS A 107 7.35 1.30 -0.82
N ILE A 108 8.20 0.29 -0.58
CA ILE A 108 7.96 -0.78 0.39
C ILE A 108 8.93 -0.61 1.56
N THR A 109 8.39 -0.39 2.75
CA THR A 109 9.17 -0.23 3.98
C THR A 109 8.86 -1.35 4.96
N PHE A 110 9.88 -1.96 5.54
CA PHE A 110 9.72 -2.90 6.65
C PHE A 110 9.94 -2.17 7.97
N LYS A 111 8.90 -2.07 8.81
CA LYS A 111 9.01 -1.50 10.15
C LYS A 111 9.55 -2.58 11.09
N ARG A 112 10.78 -2.36 11.59
CA ARG A 112 11.53 -3.33 12.42
C ARG A 112 11.70 -2.89 13.87
N LYS A 113 11.51 -1.61 14.16
CA LYS A 113 11.58 -0.99 15.50
C LYS A 113 10.39 -0.04 15.65
#